data_AF-A0A952WU68-F1
#
_entry.id   AF-A0A952WU68-F1
#
_cell.length_a   1.000
_cell.length_b   1.000
_cell.length_c   1.000
_cell.angle_alpha   90.00
_cell.angle_beta   90.00
_cell.angle_gamma   90.00
#
_symmetry.space_group_name_H-M   'P 1'
#
loop_
_entity.id
_entity.type
_entity.pdbx_description
1 polymer ?
#
loop_
_entity_poly.entity_id
_entity_poly.type
_entity_poly.pdbx_seq_one_letter_code
_entity_poly.pdbx_strand_id
1 'polypeptide(L)'
;MEILTLATDLERLIPIAAITVGGVITVTWIIMATIDSTVKAKEKEATRRELAAYVAEGSMSAQDAAAIMNAGRSARAVATADFNCGQKKAC
;
A
#
# COMPACT_ATOMS: atom_id res chain seq x y z
N MET A 1 -0.01 -51.73 8.00
CA MET A 1 0.52 -51.30 6.68
C MET A 1 -0.30 -50.12 6.13
N GLU A 2 -0.75 -49.20 7.00
CA GLU A 2 -1.61 -48.05 6.61
C GLU A 2 -0.91 -46.69 6.75
N ILE A 3 0.04 -46.58 7.68
CA ILE A 3 0.84 -45.37 7.96
C ILE A 3 1.72 -44.88 6.80
N LEU A 4 2.07 -45.73 5.84
CA LEU A 4 2.89 -45.32 4.68
C LEU A 4 2.09 -44.52 3.64
N THR A 5 0.77 -44.72 3.56
CA THR A 5 -0.09 -44.07 2.55
C THR A 5 -0.24 -42.58 2.86
N LEU A 6 -0.58 -42.25 4.10
CA LEU A 6 -0.77 -40.88 4.56
C LEU A 6 0.51 -40.04 4.48
N ALA A 7 1.66 -40.66 4.75
CA ALA A 7 2.96 -39.99 4.70
C ALA A 7 3.39 -39.63 3.26
N THR A 8 3.08 -40.46 2.28
CA THR A 8 3.40 -40.18 0.86
C THR A 8 2.46 -39.14 0.25
N ASP A 9 1.18 -39.13 0.65
CA ASP A 9 0.24 -38.09 0.22
C ASP A 9 0.57 -36.72 0.84
N LEU A 10 0.98 -36.69 2.12
CA LEU A 10 1.29 -35.42 2.79
C LEU A 10 2.56 -34.75 2.24
N GLU A 11 3.59 -35.51 1.87
CA GLU A 11 4.80 -34.95 1.21
C GLU A 11 4.49 -34.32 -0.15
N ARG A 12 3.49 -34.81 -0.89
CA ARG A 12 3.04 -34.19 -2.15
C ARG A 12 2.04 -33.05 -1.93
N LEU A 13 1.21 -33.14 -0.90
CA LEU A 13 0.19 -32.15 -0.61
C LEU A 13 0.79 -30.82 -0.12
N ILE A 14 1.83 -30.85 0.71
CA ILE A 14 2.50 -29.66 1.25
C ILE A 14 3.03 -28.71 0.15
N PRO A 15 3.83 -29.14 -0.84
CA PRO A 15 4.33 -28.25 -1.88
C PRO A 15 3.23 -27.73 -2.80
N ILE A 16 2.23 -28.56 -3.13
CA ILE A 16 1.09 -28.16 -3.97
C ILE A 16 0.24 -27.11 -3.25
N ALA A 17 -0.05 -27.32 -1.96
CA ALA A 17 -0.76 -26.36 -1.13
C ALA A 17 0.02 -25.04 -0.98
N ALA A 18 1.33 -25.09 -0.78
CA ALA A 18 2.16 -23.89 -0.68
C ALA A 18 2.13 -23.03 -1.95
N ILE A 19 2.23 -23.65 -3.14
CA ILE A 19 2.20 -22.93 -4.42
C ILE A 19 0.82 -22.32 -4.68
N THR A 20 -0.25 -23.08 -4.43
CA THR A 20 -1.63 -22.63 -4.66
C THR A 20 -2.05 -21.52 -3.69
N VAL A 21 -1.82 -21.71 -2.39
CA VAL A 21 -2.14 -20.70 -1.36
C VAL A 21 -1.26 -19.46 -1.55
N GLY A 22 0.04 -19.65 -1.79
CA GLY A 22 0.97 -18.56 -2.08
C GLY A 22 0.54 -17.74 -3.30
N GLY A 23 0.20 -18.42 -4.40
CA GLY A 23 -0.26 -17.77 -5.63
C GLY A 23 -1.53 -16.94 -5.43
N VAL A 24 -2.52 -17.47 -4.71
CA VAL A 24 -3.78 -16.74 -4.44
C VAL A 24 -3.52 -15.49 -3.59
N ILE A 25 -2.67 -15.59 -2.57
CA ILE A 25 -2.31 -14.44 -1.72
C ILE A 25 -1.60 -13.37 -2.55
N THR A 26 -0.63 -13.75 -3.39
CA THR A 26 0.12 -12.81 -4.23
C THR A 26 -0.81 -12.07 -5.20
N VAL A 27 -1.68 -12.80 -5.89
CA VAL A 27 -2.63 -12.20 -6.84
C VAL A 27 -3.58 -11.23 -6.13
N THR A 28 -4.13 -11.64 -4.99
CA THR A 28 -5.03 -10.80 -4.20
C THR A 28 -4.33 -9.52 -3.74
N TRP A 29 -3.07 -9.63 -3.32
CA TRP A 29 -2.28 -8.49 -2.88
C TRP A 29 -2.00 -7.49 -4.01
N ILE A 30 -1.68 -7.98 -5.21
CA ILE A 30 -1.47 -7.12 -6.40
C ILE A 30 -2.74 -6.34 -6.75
N ILE A 31 -3.90 -7.00 -6.71
CA ILE A 31 -5.18 -6.34 -7.00
C ILE A 31 -5.45 -5.24 -5.97
N MET A 32 -5.27 -5.54 -4.69
CA MET A 32 -5.45 -4.54 -3.62
C MET A 32 -4.50 -3.36 -3.76
N ALA A 33 -3.22 -3.60 -4.09
CA ALA A 33 -2.25 -2.54 -4.34
C ALA A 33 -2.64 -1.65 -5.53
N THR A 34 -3.17 -2.26 -6.59
CA THR A 34 -3.64 -1.54 -7.79
C THR A 34 -4.85 -0.68 -7.47
N ILE A 35 -5.83 -1.20 -6.72
CA ILE A 35 -6.99 -0.43 -6.29
C ILE A 35 -6.57 0.74 -5.40
N ASP A 36 -5.72 0.51 -4.41
CA ASP A 36 -5.24 1.55 -3.48
C ASP A 36 -4.54 2.70 -4.23
N SER A 37 -3.67 2.38 -5.18
CA SER A 37 -3.01 3.40 -6.01
C SER A 37 -4.01 4.21 -6.86
N THR A 38 -5.02 3.55 -7.40
CA THR A 38 -6.07 4.19 -8.22
C THR A 38 -6.95 5.11 -7.38
N VAL A 39 -7.39 4.64 -6.20
CA VAL A 39 -8.18 5.45 -5.26
C VAL A 39 -7.39 6.68 -4.84
N LYS A 40 -6.13 6.52 -4.44
CA LYS A 40 -5.26 7.66 -4.07
C LYS A 40 -5.08 8.67 -5.19
N ALA A 41 -5.03 8.23 -6.45
CA ALA A 41 -4.95 9.14 -7.59
C ALA A 41 -6.25 9.95 -7.74
N LYS A 42 -7.41 9.27 -7.66
CA LYS A 42 -8.72 9.92 -7.73
C LYS A 42 -8.95 10.91 -6.61
N GLU A 43 -8.64 10.55 -5.36
CA GLU A 43 -8.75 11.44 -4.21
C GLU A 43 -7.91 12.71 -4.41
N LYS A 44 -6.66 12.58 -4.88
CA LYS A 44 -5.81 13.74 -5.17
C LYS A 44 -6.39 14.65 -6.26
N GLU A 45 -7.00 14.08 -7.29
CA GLU A 45 -7.65 14.85 -8.35
C GLU A 45 -8.90 15.57 -7.85
N ALA A 46 -9.72 14.89 -7.03
CA ALA A 46 -10.90 15.47 -6.39
C ALA A 46 -10.52 16.64 -5.48
N THR A 47 -9.56 16.44 -4.57
CA THR A 47 -9.07 17.50 -3.67
C THR A 47 -8.53 18.70 -4.45
N ARG A 48 -7.83 18.51 -5.58
CA ARG A 48 -7.37 19.65 -6.40
C ARG A 48 -8.53 20.46 -6.99
N ARG A 49 -9.61 19.81 -7.40
CA ARG A 49 -10.80 20.49 -7.94
C ARG A 49 -11.54 21.26 -6.85
N GLU A 50 -11.67 20.67 -5.67
CA GLU A 50 -12.28 21.32 -4.51
C GLU A 50 -11.47 22.53 -4.04
N LEU A 51 -10.14 22.38 -3.91
CA LEU A 51 -9.26 23.50 -3.57
C LEU A 51 -9.33 24.62 -4.60
N ALA A 52 -9.40 24.30 -5.89
CA ALA A 52 -9.56 25.30 -6.94
C ALA A 52 -10.90 26.05 -6.81
N ALA A 53 -11.98 25.37 -6.45
CA ALA A 53 -13.27 26.00 -6.16
C ALA A 53 -13.18 26.94 -4.95
N TYR A 54 -12.58 26.50 -3.82
CA TYR A 54 -12.43 27.34 -2.63
C TYR A 54 -11.57 28.59 -2.87
N VAL A 55 -10.54 28.47 -3.72
CA VAL A 55 -9.73 29.63 -4.14
C VAL A 55 -10.54 30.56 -5.05
N ALA A 56 -11.35 30.03 -5.96
CA ALA A 56 -12.21 30.83 -6.84
C ALA A 56 -13.35 31.53 -6.08
N GLU A 57 -13.90 30.89 -5.06
CA GLU A 57 -14.90 31.45 -4.14
C GLU A 57 -14.29 32.46 -3.16
N GLY A 58 -12.96 32.47 -3.01
CA GLY A 58 -12.24 33.35 -2.10
C GLY A 58 -12.35 32.95 -0.63
N SER A 59 -12.89 31.77 -0.32
CA SER A 59 -12.95 31.22 1.04
C SER A 59 -11.59 30.68 1.53
N MET A 60 -10.63 30.54 0.61
CA MET A 60 -9.26 30.11 0.90
C MET A 60 -8.25 30.87 0.04
N SER A 61 -7.08 31.21 0.60
CA SER A 61 -6.00 31.81 -0.17
C SER A 61 -5.30 30.79 -1.07
N ALA A 62 -4.79 31.23 -2.22
CA ALA A 62 -4.01 30.35 -3.11
C ALA A 62 -2.73 29.82 -2.45
N GLN A 63 -2.14 30.59 -1.51
CA GLN A 63 -0.96 30.14 -0.77
C GLN A 63 -1.31 28.99 0.19
N ASP A 64 -2.45 29.07 0.88
CA ASP A 64 -2.91 28.03 1.79
C ASP A 64 -3.27 26.74 1.05
N ALA A 65 -3.95 26.85 -0.10
CA ALA A 65 -4.24 25.70 -0.96
C ALA A 65 -2.95 24.99 -1.42
N ALA A 66 -1.92 25.76 -1.78
CA ALA A 66 -0.60 25.22 -2.13
C ALA A 66 0.10 24.56 -0.94
N ALA A 67 -0.04 25.10 0.27
CA ALA A 67 0.49 24.50 1.49
C ALA A 67 -0.20 23.16 1.80
N ILE A 68 -1.53 23.09 1.70
CA ILE A 68 -2.32 21.87 1.92
C ILE A 68 -1.93 20.78 0.91
N MET A 69 -1.78 21.13 -0.37
CA MET A 69 -1.31 20.18 -1.40
C MET A 69 0.08 19.60 -1.11
N ASN A 70 0.93 20.31 -0.37
CA ASN A 70 2.31 19.90 -0.08
C ASN A 70 2.50 19.24 1.30
N ALA A 71 1.54 19.36 2.21
CA ALA A 71 1.65 18.87 3.59
C ALA A 71 2.00 17.37 3.71
N GLY A 72 1.53 16.53 2.77
CA GLY A 72 1.80 15.08 2.77
C GLY A 72 3.21 14.65 2.36
N ARG A 73 4.04 15.56 1.83
CA ARG A 73 5.39 15.22 1.34
C ARG A 73 6.44 15.19 2.46
N SER A 74 6.26 16.02 3.48
CA SER A 74 7.17 16.18 4.62
C SER A 74 7.05 15.03 5.64
N ALA A 75 5.83 14.55 5.91
CA ALA A 75 5.59 13.46 6.86
C ALA A 75 6.20 12.12 6.39
N ARG A 76 6.18 11.85 5.09
CA ARG A 76 6.75 10.61 4.53
C ARG A 76 8.28 10.60 4.55
N ALA A 77 8.92 11.75 4.33
CA ALA A 77 10.37 11.89 4.44
C ALA A 77 10.87 11.60 5.87
N VAL A 78 10.13 12.07 6.89
CA VAL A 78 10.40 11.77 8.30
C VAL A 78 10.19 10.29 8.62
N ALA A 79 9.07 9.70 8.21
CA ALA A 79 8.79 8.28 8.48
C ALA A 79 9.80 7.32 7.81
N THR A 80 10.30 7.64 6.61
CA THR A 80 11.35 6.85 5.96
C THR A 80 12.74 7.05 6.58
N ALA A 81 13.00 8.21 7.19
CA ALA A 81 14.24 8.45 7.92
C ALA A 81 14.28 7.62 9.22
N ASP A 82 13.14 7.49 9.92
CA ASP A 82 13.02 6.68 11.13
C ASP A 82 13.16 5.16 10.86
N PHE A 83 12.54 4.64 9.80
CA PHE A 83 12.70 3.23 9.42
C PHE A 83 14.13 2.87 9.01
N ASN A 84 14.86 3.78 8.34
CA ASN A 84 16.23 3.54 7.89
C ASN A 84 17.25 3.57 9.05
N CYS A 85 16.99 4.36 10.10
CA CYS A 85 17.80 4.34 11.32
C CYS A 85 17.60 3.03 12.12
N GLY A 86 16.40 2.46 12.11
CA GLY A 86 16.09 1.18 12.78
C GLY A 86 16.72 -0.05 12.11
N GLN A 87 16.77 -0.10 10.77
CA GLN A 87 17.43 -1.18 10.03
C GLN A 87 18.96 -1.17 10.16
N LYS A 88 19.60 0.01 10.25
CA LYS A 88 21.07 0.12 10.35
C LYS A 88 21.65 -0.16 11.73
N LYS A 89 20.83 -0.26 12.79
CA LYS A 89 21.30 -0.64 14.14
C LYS A 89 21.28 -2.16 14.39
N ALA A 90 20.82 -2.96 13.44
CA ALA A 90 20.77 -4.42 13.52
C ALA A 90 21.97 -5.12 12.85
N CYS A 91 23.00 -4.37 12.44
CA CYS A 91 24.23 -4.90 11.86
C CYS A 91 25.43 -4.54 12.75
#